data_AF-A0A9D6LVT6-F1
#
_entry.id   AF-A0A9D6LVT6-F1
#
_cell.length_a   1.000
_cell.length_b   1.000
_cell.length_c   1.000
_cell.angle_alpha   90.00
_cell.angle_beta   90.00
_cell.angle_gamma   90.00
#
_symmetry.space_group_name_H-M   'P 1'
#
loop_
_entity.id
_entity.type
_entity.pdbx_description
1 polymer ?
#
loop_
_entity_poly.entity_id
_entity_poly.type
_entity_poly.pdbx_seq_one_letter_code
_entity_poly.pdbx_strand_id
1 'polypeptide(L)'
;MAPTDWNLSLLLLGLVAVVYWWRAWRAGLVPPMDRWLRWPALLLPCYVVWQLLPLPLSFLRIVSPARAQLLDAVGNLMPPVSWAPLSIVPSTTGVHFLRIAGYTLLFLVIRDLAWRWWPPWRTAFPILIVGGFEAVLGLAQYAAGAEQAHGTYVNRNHFAGLLEMALPFAVMYGITLVRRSGSGGLSSALSMIKVGAALGVAAALFAGIVCSFSR
;
A
#
# COMPACT_ATOMS: atom_id res chain seq x y z
N MET A 1 12.93 -6.30 24.25
CA MET A 1 12.40 -7.27 23.27
C MET A 1 13.54 -7.58 22.31
N ALA A 2 14.02 -8.82 22.28
CA ALA A 2 15.24 -9.17 21.57
C ALA A 2 15.02 -9.15 20.04
N PRO A 3 15.98 -8.64 19.23
CA PRO A 3 15.86 -8.55 17.77
C PRO A 3 15.70 -9.91 17.05
N THR A 4 15.94 -11.02 17.75
CA THR A 4 15.80 -12.40 17.27
C THR A 4 14.34 -12.84 17.11
N ASP A 5 13.45 -12.41 18.01
CA ASP A 5 12.06 -12.89 18.08
C ASP A 5 11.23 -12.35 16.90
N TRP A 6 11.57 -11.14 16.46
CA TRP A 6 10.97 -10.49 15.28
C TRP A 6 11.33 -11.22 13.98
N ASN A 7 12.59 -11.64 13.83
CA ASN A 7 13.05 -12.35 12.63
C ASN A 7 12.45 -13.76 12.53
N LEU A 8 12.28 -14.45 13.66
CA LEU A 8 11.59 -15.74 13.73
C LEU A 8 10.12 -15.61 13.32
N SER A 9 9.43 -14.59 13.83
CA SER A 9 8.03 -14.31 13.46
C SER A 9 7.88 -14.06 11.95
N LEU A 10 8.81 -13.29 11.36
CA LEU A 10 8.81 -13.03 9.92
C LEU A 10 9.19 -14.25 9.08
N LEU A 11 10.10 -15.10 9.55
CA LEU A 11 10.43 -16.36 8.89
C LEU A 11 9.24 -17.32 8.87
N LEU A 12 8.56 -17.47 10.01
CA LEU A 12 7.35 -18.30 10.12
C LEU A 12 6.23 -17.76 9.23
N LEU A 13 5.99 -16.44 9.23
CA LEU A 13 5.04 -15.78 8.35
C LEU A 13 5.39 -15.99 6.87
N GLY A 14 6.66 -15.83 6.50
CA GLY A 14 7.13 -16.07 5.13
C GLY A 14 6.93 -17.52 4.70
N LEU A 15 7.23 -18.49 5.57
CA LEU A 15 7.08 -19.92 5.28
C LEU A 15 5.60 -20.30 5.14
N VAL A 16 4.74 -19.80 6.03
CA VAL A 16 3.28 -19.95 5.92
C VAL A 16 2.76 -19.34 4.62
N ALA A 17 3.25 -18.16 4.24
CA ALA A 17 2.85 -17.50 3.01
C ALA A 17 3.31 -18.26 1.75
N VAL A 18 4.51 -18.82 1.74
CA VAL A 18 5.01 -19.69 0.65
C VAL A 18 4.18 -20.96 0.55
N VAL A 19 3.88 -21.63 1.67
CA VAL A 19 3.05 -22.84 1.67
C VAL A 19 1.63 -22.54 1.20
N TYR A 20 1.05 -21.42 1.64
CA TYR A 20 -0.25 -20.95 1.16
C TYR A 20 -0.21 -20.69 -0.35
N TRP A 21 0.78 -19.94 -0.83
CA TRP A 21 0.93 -19.60 -2.25
C TRP A 21 1.14 -20.83 -3.12
N TRP A 22 1.96 -21.78 -2.65
CA TRP A 22 2.17 -23.06 -3.32
C TRP A 22 0.88 -23.86 -3.47
N ARG A 23 0.03 -23.88 -2.43
CA ARG A 23 -1.29 -24.54 -2.48
C ARG A 23 -2.29 -23.77 -3.34
N ALA A 24 -2.32 -22.44 -3.26
CA ALA A 24 -3.20 -21.58 -4.05
C ALA A 24 -2.87 -21.62 -5.55
N TRP A 25 -1.57 -21.64 -5.90
CA TRP A 25 -1.09 -21.82 -7.26
C TRP A 25 -1.47 -23.18 -7.83
N ARG A 26 -1.25 -24.27 -7.08
CA ARG A 26 -1.65 -25.63 -7.52
C ARG A 26 -3.16 -25.79 -7.69
N ALA A 27 -3.95 -25.04 -6.92
CA ALA A 27 -5.40 -25.08 -7.03
C ALA A 27 -5.97 -24.15 -8.12
N GLY A 28 -5.12 -23.40 -8.85
CA GLY A 28 -5.56 -22.46 -9.89
C GLY A 28 -6.39 -21.30 -9.36
N LEU A 29 -6.31 -21.02 -8.05
CA LEU A 29 -7.18 -20.06 -7.34
C LEU A 29 -6.66 -18.63 -7.39
N VAL A 30 -5.46 -18.41 -7.96
CA VAL A 30 -4.83 -17.09 -8.00
C VAL A 30 -5.50 -16.25 -9.09
N PRO A 31 -6.28 -15.20 -8.75
CA PRO A 31 -6.87 -14.34 -9.76
C PRO A 31 -5.75 -13.66 -10.57
N PRO A 32 -5.94 -13.46 -11.88
CA PRO A 32 -4.94 -12.84 -12.72
C PRO A 32 -4.63 -11.45 -12.19
N MET A 33 -3.38 -11.22 -11.78
CA MET A 33 -2.90 -9.90 -11.38
C MET A 33 -2.97 -8.95 -12.57
N ASP A 34 -3.53 -7.75 -12.43
CA ASP A 34 -3.44 -6.73 -13.48
C ASP A 34 -1.98 -6.41 -13.82
N ARG A 35 -1.69 -6.28 -15.12
CA ARG A 35 -0.33 -6.12 -15.66
C ARG A 35 0.41 -4.94 -15.00
N TRP A 36 -0.31 -3.87 -14.68
CA TRP A 36 0.18 -2.67 -14.01
C TRP A 36 0.61 -2.87 -12.55
N LEU A 37 -0.03 -3.79 -11.83
CA LEU A 37 0.30 -4.08 -10.43
C LEU A 37 1.39 -5.16 -10.30
N ARG A 38 1.61 -5.96 -11.36
CA ARG A 38 2.72 -6.93 -11.43
C ARG A 38 4.09 -6.25 -11.45
N TRP A 39 4.23 -5.16 -12.20
CA TRP A 39 5.50 -4.44 -12.33
C TRP A 39 6.06 -3.96 -11.00
N PRO A 40 5.35 -3.16 -10.18
CA PRO A 40 5.90 -2.72 -8.89
C PRO A 40 6.13 -3.88 -7.92
N ALA A 41 5.24 -4.90 -7.93
CA ALA A 41 5.38 -6.08 -7.08
C ALA A 41 6.59 -6.97 -7.45
N LEU A 42 7.05 -6.94 -8.70
CA LEU A 42 8.23 -7.66 -9.18
C LEU A 42 9.49 -6.81 -9.14
N LEU A 43 9.39 -5.52 -9.46
CA LEU A 43 10.53 -4.60 -9.52
C LEU A 43 11.14 -4.37 -8.14
N LEU A 44 10.32 -4.26 -7.09
CA LEU A 44 10.81 -4.14 -5.70
C LEU A 44 11.73 -5.31 -5.29
N PRO A 45 11.31 -6.59 -5.38
CA PRO A 45 12.19 -7.70 -5.05
C PRO A 45 13.33 -7.86 -6.04
N CYS A 46 13.13 -7.64 -7.35
CA CYS A 46 14.22 -7.68 -8.34
C CYS A 46 15.31 -6.64 -8.06
N TYR A 47 14.93 -5.43 -7.63
CA TYR A 47 15.86 -4.38 -7.26
C TYR A 47 16.73 -4.79 -6.07
N VAL A 48 16.15 -5.45 -5.07
CA VAL A 48 16.92 -5.94 -3.91
C VAL A 48 17.81 -7.13 -4.26
N VAL A 49 17.36 -8.03 -5.15
CA VAL A 49 18.21 -9.11 -5.69
C VAL A 49 19.39 -8.52 -6.47
N TRP A 50 19.16 -7.46 -7.25
CA TRP A 50 20.22 -6.75 -7.97
C TRP A 50 21.24 -6.11 -7.02
N GLN A 51 20.81 -5.61 -5.86
CA GLN A 51 21.72 -5.09 -4.82
C GLN A 51 22.57 -6.17 -4.14
N LEU A 52 22.12 -7.43 -4.18
CA LEU A 52 22.78 -8.57 -3.54
C LEU A 52 23.69 -9.37 -4.48
N LEU A 53 23.56 -9.20 -5.81
CA LEU A 53 24.41 -9.90 -6.77
C LEU A 53 25.88 -9.47 -6.58
N PRO A 54 26.80 -10.41 -6.31
CA PRO A 54 28.22 -10.11 -6.29
C PRO A 54 28.63 -9.69 -7.70
N LEU A 55 29.07 -8.45 -7.85
CA LEU A 55 29.55 -7.92 -9.12
C LEU A 55 31.07 -8.05 -9.18
N PRO A 56 31.64 -8.34 -10.36
CA PRO A 56 33.09 -8.28 -10.56
C PRO A 56 33.59 -6.85 -10.37
N LEU A 57 34.78 -6.69 -9.79
CA LEU A 57 35.34 -5.39 -9.41
C LEU A 57 35.40 -4.36 -10.55
N SER A 58 35.58 -4.82 -11.79
CA SER A 58 35.62 -3.98 -13.00
C SER A 58 34.30 -3.25 -13.25
N PHE A 59 33.16 -3.89 -13.00
CA PHE A 59 31.84 -3.25 -13.06
C PHE A 59 31.60 -2.36 -11.83
N LEU A 60 32.13 -2.76 -10.68
CA LEU A 60 31.95 -2.07 -9.42
C LEU A 60 32.65 -0.69 -9.41
N ARG A 61 33.81 -0.58 -10.07
CA ARG A 61 34.55 0.69 -10.29
C ARG A 61 33.77 1.72 -11.12
N ILE A 62 32.91 1.26 -12.03
CA ILE A 62 32.10 2.13 -12.90
C ILE A 62 30.83 2.60 -12.16
N VAL A 63 30.19 1.70 -11.41
CA VAL A 63 28.89 1.97 -10.76
C VAL A 63 29.05 2.64 -9.39
N SER A 64 30.10 2.33 -8.63
CA SER A 64 30.33 2.88 -7.28
C SER A 64 31.83 3.06 -6.99
N PRO A 65 32.44 4.15 -7.47
CA PRO A 65 33.88 4.41 -7.28
C PRO A 65 34.28 4.51 -5.79
N ALA A 66 33.38 4.98 -4.92
CA ALA A 66 33.61 5.05 -3.47
C ALA A 66 33.82 3.67 -2.82
N ARG A 67 33.13 2.62 -3.31
CA ARG A 67 33.29 1.26 -2.79
C ARG A 67 34.59 0.61 -3.27
N ALA A 68 34.99 0.87 -4.51
CA ALA A 68 36.27 0.39 -5.02
C ALA A 68 37.45 0.96 -4.21
N GLN A 69 37.38 2.24 -3.82
CA GLN A 69 38.41 2.87 -2.97
C GLN A 69 38.49 2.25 -1.57
N LEU A 70 37.36 1.86 -0.97
CA LEU A 70 37.34 1.15 0.31
C LEU A 70 37.90 -0.27 0.21
N LEU A 71 37.63 -0.99 -0.90
CA LEU A 71 38.22 -2.31 -1.14
C LEU A 71 39.72 -2.23 -1.41
N ASP A 72 40.17 -1.24 -2.18
CA ASP A 72 41.59 -1.01 -2.46
C ASP A 72 42.35 -0.59 -1.18
N ALA A 73 41.70 0.15 -0.26
CA ALA A 73 42.28 0.50 1.04
C ALA A 73 42.43 -0.69 2.01
N VAL A 74 41.53 -1.68 1.92
CA VAL A 74 41.55 -2.90 2.76
C VAL A 74 42.30 -4.06 2.08
N GLY A 75 42.53 -4.00 0.77
CA GLY A 75 43.23 -5.01 -0.02
C GLY A 75 44.70 -5.24 0.37
N ASN A 76 45.32 -4.32 1.11
CA ASN A 76 46.65 -4.51 1.70
C ASN A 76 46.64 -5.42 2.94
N LEU A 77 45.48 -5.71 3.53
CA LEU A 77 45.31 -6.48 4.77
C LEU A 77 44.57 -7.81 4.56
N MET A 78 43.99 -8.06 3.38
CA MET A 78 43.20 -9.26 3.05
C MET A 78 43.55 -9.79 1.65
N PRO A 79 43.38 -11.09 1.38
CA PRO A 79 43.63 -11.65 0.05
C PRO A 79 42.77 -10.97 -1.03
N PRO A 80 43.26 -10.84 -2.27
CA PRO A 80 42.59 -10.11 -3.34
C PRO A 80 41.22 -10.72 -3.63
N VAL A 81 40.16 -10.01 -3.26
CA VAL A 81 38.78 -10.44 -3.49
C VAL A 81 38.37 -9.95 -4.88
N SER A 82 38.09 -10.87 -5.81
CA SER A 82 37.70 -10.54 -7.19
C SER A 82 36.20 -10.25 -7.37
N TRP A 83 35.38 -10.59 -6.37
CA TRP A 83 33.92 -10.47 -6.39
C TRP A 83 33.42 -9.83 -5.10
N ALA A 84 32.73 -8.69 -5.22
CA ALA A 84 32.15 -8.02 -4.07
C ALA A 84 30.67 -7.66 -4.33
N PRO A 85 29.74 -7.91 -3.39
CA PRO A 85 28.36 -7.41 -3.49
C PRO A 85 28.34 -5.88 -3.53
N LEU A 86 27.24 -5.22 -3.88
CA LEU A 86 27.19 -3.74 -3.87
C LEU A 86 26.86 -3.16 -2.48
N SER A 87 26.38 -3.98 -1.52
CA SER A 87 26.05 -3.57 -0.14
C SER A 87 27.22 -3.61 0.86
N ILE A 88 27.36 -2.54 1.67
CA ILE A 88 28.46 -2.30 2.63
C ILE A 88 28.48 -3.35 3.76
N VAL A 89 27.33 -3.99 4.06
CA VAL A 89 27.22 -5.08 5.03
C VAL A 89 26.32 -6.20 4.47
N PRO A 90 26.90 -7.26 3.86
CA PRO A 90 26.14 -8.29 3.16
C PRO A 90 25.24 -9.13 4.09
N SER A 91 25.68 -9.38 5.32
CA SER A 91 24.96 -10.20 6.31
C SER A 91 23.66 -9.53 6.79
N THR A 92 23.63 -8.21 6.96
CA THR A 92 22.42 -7.47 7.33
C THR A 92 21.49 -7.26 6.14
N THR A 93 22.03 -7.11 4.93
CA THR A 93 21.25 -6.92 3.69
C THR A 93 20.44 -8.16 3.32
N GLY A 94 20.98 -9.37 3.58
CA GLY A 94 20.23 -10.63 3.41
C GLY A 94 18.98 -10.71 4.32
N VAL A 95 19.09 -10.24 5.56
CA VAL A 95 17.95 -10.15 6.48
C VAL A 95 16.91 -9.15 5.98
N HIS A 96 17.34 -7.99 5.46
CA HIS A 96 16.43 -7.00 4.87
C HIS A 96 15.75 -7.52 3.60
N PHE A 97 16.44 -8.31 2.77
CA PHE A 97 15.82 -8.98 1.63
C PHE A 97 14.75 -9.97 2.08
N LEU A 98 15.04 -10.81 3.07
CA LEU A 98 14.06 -11.73 3.63
C LEU A 98 12.84 -11.00 4.21
N ARG A 99 13.04 -9.83 4.82
CA ARG A 99 11.96 -8.96 5.31
C ARG A 99 11.10 -8.41 4.17
N ILE A 100 11.72 -7.86 3.13
CA ILE A 100 11.00 -7.33 1.96
C ILE A 100 10.25 -8.44 1.23
N ALA A 101 10.87 -9.61 1.07
CA ALA A 101 10.24 -10.78 0.49
C ALA A 101 9.06 -11.25 1.34
N GLY A 102 9.24 -11.35 2.67
CA GLY A 102 8.19 -11.70 3.62
C GLY A 102 7.01 -10.74 3.59
N TYR A 103 7.25 -9.43 3.58
CA TYR A 103 6.20 -8.42 3.45
C TYR A 103 5.50 -8.47 2.11
N THR A 104 6.23 -8.72 1.02
CA THR A 104 5.65 -8.89 -0.31
C THR A 104 4.72 -10.09 -0.35
N LEU A 105 5.16 -11.22 0.21
CA LEU A 105 4.35 -12.43 0.32
C LEU A 105 3.11 -12.20 1.20
N LEU A 106 3.26 -11.55 2.35
CA LEU A 106 2.15 -11.21 3.23
C LEU A 106 1.13 -10.32 2.52
N PHE A 107 1.58 -9.30 1.80
CA PHE A 107 0.72 -8.45 0.98
C PHE A 107 -0.06 -9.26 -0.06
N LEU A 108 0.60 -10.18 -0.76
CA LEU A 108 -0.05 -11.04 -1.74
C LEU A 108 -1.07 -11.98 -1.11
N VAL A 109 -0.80 -12.54 0.07
CA VAL A 109 -1.74 -13.39 0.83
C VAL A 109 -2.94 -12.59 1.30
N ILE A 110 -2.72 -11.42 1.90
CA ILE A 110 -3.81 -10.54 2.36
C ILE A 110 -4.67 -10.11 1.18
N ARG A 111 -4.04 -9.79 0.04
CA ARG A 111 -4.76 -9.45 -1.18
C ARG A 111 -5.59 -10.61 -1.69
N ASP A 112 -5.03 -11.81 -1.78
CA ASP A 112 -5.76 -13.00 -2.27
C ASP A 112 -6.93 -13.33 -1.34
N LEU A 113 -6.69 -13.30 -0.03
CA LEU A 113 -7.73 -13.52 0.98
C LEU A 113 -8.82 -12.44 0.91
N ALA A 114 -8.43 -11.17 0.79
CA ALA A 114 -9.35 -10.06 0.63
C ALA A 114 -10.19 -10.24 -0.64
N TRP A 115 -9.58 -10.62 -1.77
CA TRP A 115 -10.31 -10.81 -3.03
C TRP A 115 -11.28 -12.01 -2.97
N ARG A 116 -10.88 -13.07 -2.27
CA ARG A 116 -11.63 -14.33 -2.22
C ARG A 116 -12.78 -14.30 -1.21
N TRP A 117 -12.59 -13.64 -0.08
CA TRP A 117 -13.55 -13.65 1.00
C TRP A 117 -14.34 -12.35 1.10
N TRP A 118 -13.75 -11.22 0.71
CA TRP A 118 -14.33 -9.90 0.97
C TRP A 118 -14.66 -9.19 -0.35
N PRO A 119 -15.88 -8.67 -0.52
CA PRO A 119 -16.14 -7.82 -1.67
C PRO A 119 -15.23 -6.58 -1.57
N PRO A 120 -14.68 -6.08 -2.69
CA PRO A 120 -13.65 -5.03 -2.69
C PRO A 120 -14.08 -3.75 -1.96
N TRP A 121 -15.39 -3.51 -1.88
CA TRP A 121 -15.98 -2.37 -1.19
C TRP A 121 -16.10 -2.50 0.34
N ARG A 122 -15.99 -3.70 0.90
CA ARG A 122 -16.14 -3.91 2.35
C ARG A 122 -14.99 -3.29 3.14
N THR A 123 -13.78 -3.30 2.58
CA THR A 123 -12.60 -2.64 3.17
C THR A 123 -12.69 -1.11 3.12
N ALA A 124 -13.34 -0.56 2.09
CA ALA A 124 -13.54 0.89 1.96
C ALA A 124 -14.66 1.42 2.86
N PHE A 125 -15.62 0.57 3.24
CA PHE A 125 -16.78 0.96 4.04
C PHE A 125 -16.45 1.66 5.37
N PRO A 126 -15.54 1.16 6.23
CA PRO A 126 -15.19 1.87 7.47
C PRO A 126 -14.60 3.26 7.20
N ILE A 127 -13.78 3.40 6.15
CA ILE A 127 -13.20 4.70 5.75
C ILE A 127 -14.30 5.66 5.31
N LEU A 128 -15.27 5.18 4.53
CA LEU A 128 -16.41 5.98 4.06
C LEU A 128 -17.34 6.40 5.20
N ILE A 129 -17.58 5.52 6.19
CA ILE A 129 -18.38 5.86 7.36
C ILE A 129 -17.70 6.95 8.18
N VAL A 130 -16.43 6.74 8.54
CA VAL A 130 -15.69 7.69 9.38
C VAL A 130 -15.53 9.03 8.66
N GLY A 131 -15.09 9.02 7.40
CA GLY A 131 -14.93 10.25 6.61
C GLY A 131 -16.26 10.96 6.36
N GLY A 132 -17.34 10.21 6.08
CA GLY A 132 -18.67 10.80 5.91
C GLY A 132 -19.19 11.45 7.20
N PHE A 133 -19.02 10.78 8.34
CA PHE A 133 -19.43 11.32 9.64
C PHE A 133 -18.64 12.59 10.00
N GLU A 134 -17.32 12.57 9.81
CA GLU A 134 -16.47 13.75 10.02
C GLU A 134 -16.85 14.90 9.10
N ALA A 135 -17.13 14.65 7.81
CA ALA A 135 -17.56 15.69 6.89
C ALA A 135 -18.90 16.34 7.30
N VAL A 136 -19.87 15.54 7.73
CA VAL A 136 -21.15 16.07 8.23
C VAL A 136 -20.93 16.92 9.49
N LEU A 137 -20.10 16.47 10.42
CA LEU A 137 -19.78 17.23 11.63
C LEU A 137 -19.05 18.54 11.30
N GLY A 138 -18.05 18.51 10.42
CA GLY A 138 -17.30 19.70 10.00
C GLY A 138 -18.19 20.72 9.29
N LEU A 139 -19.09 20.27 8.42
CA LEU A 139 -20.07 21.14 7.76
C LEU A 139 -21.08 21.72 8.75
N ALA A 140 -21.54 20.93 9.73
CA ALA A 140 -22.43 21.41 10.79
C ALA A 140 -21.74 22.46 11.68
N GLN A 141 -20.46 22.29 12.01
CA GLN A 141 -19.67 23.29 12.73
C GLN A 141 -19.55 24.60 11.96
N TYR A 142 -19.23 24.50 10.66
CA TYR A 142 -19.13 25.66 9.78
C TYR A 142 -20.48 26.40 9.67
N ALA A 143 -21.58 25.66 9.51
CA ALA A 143 -22.93 26.22 9.50
C ALA A 143 -23.36 26.84 10.84
N ALA A 144 -22.84 26.34 11.96
CA ALA A 144 -23.06 26.89 13.30
C ALA A 144 -22.23 28.16 13.60
N GLY A 145 -21.43 28.63 12.63
CA GLY A 145 -20.65 29.87 12.75
C GLY A 145 -19.17 29.67 13.09
N ALA A 146 -18.65 28.44 13.04
CA ALA A 146 -17.20 28.25 13.09
C ALA A 146 -16.56 28.84 11.83
N GLU A 147 -15.44 29.54 11.98
CA GLU A 147 -14.73 30.14 10.83
C GLU A 147 -14.31 29.08 9.79
N GLN A 148 -14.01 27.87 10.24
CA GLN A 148 -13.46 26.79 9.42
C GLN A 148 -14.01 25.42 9.86
N ALA A 149 -14.24 24.52 8.91
CA ALA A 149 -14.61 23.13 9.18
C ALA A 149 -13.39 22.29 9.61
N HIS A 150 -13.43 21.70 10.81
CA HIS A 150 -12.37 20.81 11.31
C HIS A 150 -12.88 19.50 11.95
N GLY A 151 -14.20 19.31 12.07
CA GLY A 151 -14.78 18.07 12.59
C GLY A 151 -14.37 17.80 14.04
N THR A 152 -14.07 16.55 14.37
CA THR A 152 -13.54 16.20 15.71
C THR A 152 -12.06 16.47 15.87
N TYR A 153 -11.37 16.89 14.80
CA TYR A 153 -9.93 17.15 14.83
C TYR A 153 -9.63 18.54 15.36
N VAL A 154 -8.54 18.66 16.12
CA VAL A 154 -8.01 19.94 16.58
C VAL A 154 -7.38 20.73 15.42
N ASN A 155 -6.77 20.03 14.46
CA ASN A 155 -6.11 20.63 13.30
C ASN A 155 -6.91 20.36 12.02
N ARG A 156 -7.32 21.44 11.35
CA ARG A 156 -8.02 21.43 10.07
C ARG A 156 -7.27 20.66 8.97
N ASN A 157 -5.94 20.66 8.99
CA ASN A 157 -5.14 19.95 7.99
C ASN A 157 -5.26 18.43 8.15
N HIS A 158 -5.41 17.93 9.39
CA HIS A 158 -5.62 16.50 9.63
C HIS A 158 -7.02 16.07 9.20
N PHE A 159 -8.01 16.92 9.46
CA PHE A 159 -9.37 16.74 8.97
C PHE A 159 -9.42 16.70 7.44
N ALA A 160 -8.88 17.72 6.76
CA ALA A 160 -8.84 17.79 5.30
C ALA A 160 -8.08 16.59 4.70
N GLY A 161 -6.95 16.19 5.32
CA GLY A 161 -6.19 15.02 4.91
C GLY A 161 -7.01 13.73 4.97
N LEU A 162 -7.79 13.52 6.04
CA LEU A 162 -8.69 12.35 6.13
C LEU A 162 -9.75 12.39 5.02
N LEU A 163 -10.40 13.53 4.81
CA LEU A 163 -11.44 13.67 3.78
C LEU A 163 -10.88 13.45 2.37
N GLU A 164 -9.68 13.97 2.09
CA GLU A 164 -9.00 13.83 0.80
C GLU A 164 -8.61 12.37 0.53
N MET A 165 -8.17 11.63 1.54
CA MET A 165 -7.91 10.19 1.43
C MET A 165 -9.20 9.37 1.24
N ALA A 166 -10.32 9.81 1.81
CA ALA A 166 -11.61 9.12 1.71
C ALA A 166 -12.35 9.39 0.38
N LEU A 167 -12.13 10.57 -0.23
CA LEU A 167 -12.86 11.04 -1.41
C LEU A 167 -12.74 10.10 -2.63
N PRO A 168 -11.55 9.59 -3.02
CA PRO A 168 -11.42 8.67 -4.15
C PRO A 168 -12.28 7.41 -3.98
N PHE A 169 -12.40 6.89 -2.75
CA PHE A 169 -13.23 5.73 -2.47
C PHE A 169 -14.72 6.04 -2.63
N ALA A 170 -15.17 7.22 -2.18
CA ALA A 170 -16.58 7.62 -2.27
C ALA A 170 -17.01 7.79 -3.74
N VAL A 171 -16.17 8.48 -4.53
CA VAL A 171 -16.39 8.70 -5.96
C VAL A 171 -16.40 7.37 -6.71
N MET A 172 -15.40 6.53 -6.50
CA MET A 172 -15.29 5.24 -7.18
C MET A 172 -16.46 4.31 -6.78
N TYR A 173 -16.93 4.38 -5.53
CA TYR A 173 -18.10 3.60 -5.10
C TYR A 173 -19.33 4.03 -5.88
N GLY A 174 -19.61 5.34 -5.94
CA GLY A 174 -20.70 5.91 -6.74
C GLY A 174 -20.66 5.47 -8.20
N ILE A 175 -19.48 5.56 -8.85
CA ILE A 175 -19.29 5.12 -10.25
C ILE A 175 -19.64 3.64 -10.42
N THR A 176 -19.21 2.76 -9.51
CA THR A 176 -19.53 1.33 -9.62
C THR A 176 -21.01 1.03 -9.44
N LEU A 177 -21.72 1.77 -8.59
CA LEU A 177 -23.16 1.65 -8.45
C LEU A 177 -23.90 2.13 -9.70
N VAL A 178 -23.49 3.25 -10.30
CA VAL A 178 -24.08 3.76 -11.55
C VAL A 178 -23.91 2.73 -12.67
N ARG A 179 -22.70 2.15 -12.81
CA ARG A 179 -22.43 1.11 -13.81
C ARG A 179 -23.28 -0.15 -13.61
N ARG A 180 -23.51 -0.57 -12.36
CA ARG A 180 -24.34 -1.75 -12.05
C ARG A 180 -25.83 -1.49 -12.26
N SER A 181 -26.30 -0.29 -11.94
CA SER A 181 -27.71 0.10 -12.08
C SER A 181 -28.18 0.11 -13.54
N GLY A 182 -27.28 0.33 -14.50
CA GLY A 182 -27.62 0.31 -15.94
C GLY A 182 -27.85 -1.10 -16.52
N SER A 183 -27.57 -2.17 -15.77
CA SER A 183 -27.57 -3.55 -16.29
C SER A 183 -28.75 -4.43 -15.84
N GLY A 184 -29.61 -3.96 -14.92
CA GLY A 184 -30.68 -4.79 -14.34
C GLY A 184 -32.01 -4.04 -14.19
N GLY A 185 -33.03 -4.49 -14.92
CA GLY A 185 -34.41 -4.02 -14.78
C GLY A 185 -35.03 -4.43 -13.44
N LEU A 186 -35.92 -3.59 -12.91
CA LEU A 186 -36.80 -3.77 -11.74
C LEU A 186 -36.26 -3.50 -10.31
N SER A 187 -34.96 -3.35 -10.06
CA SER A 187 -34.41 -2.90 -8.73
C SER A 187 -34.03 -1.40 -8.69
N SER A 188 -34.66 -0.62 -9.57
CA SER A 188 -34.23 0.73 -9.96
C SER A 188 -34.27 1.76 -8.83
N ALA A 189 -35.33 1.79 -8.01
CA ALA A 189 -35.48 2.80 -6.95
C ALA A 189 -34.45 2.65 -5.82
N LEU A 190 -34.23 1.44 -5.30
CA LEU A 190 -33.21 1.19 -4.27
C LEU A 190 -31.80 1.43 -4.80
N SER A 191 -31.56 1.12 -6.08
CA SER A 191 -30.27 1.36 -6.73
C SER A 191 -30.01 2.87 -6.91
N MET A 192 -31.04 3.63 -7.31
CA MET A 192 -30.99 5.10 -7.38
C MET A 192 -30.73 5.73 -6.01
N ILE A 193 -31.41 5.28 -4.95
CA ILE A 193 -31.17 5.77 -3.58
C ILE A 193 -29.72 5.50 -3.15
N LYS A 194 -29.18 4.30 -3.42
CA LYS A 194 -27.79 3.98 -3.08
C LYS A 194 -26.78 4.80 -3.88
N VAL A 195 -27.06 5.06 -5.17
CA VAL A 195 -26.25 5.97 -6.00
C VAL A 195 -26.28 7.38 -5.44
N GLY A 196 -27.47 7.90 -5.13
CA GLY A 196 -27.66 9.22 -4.56
C GLY A 196 -26.95 9.37 -3.21
N ALA A 197 -27.04 8.37 -2.33
CA ALA A 197 -26.33 8.35 -1.07
C ALA A 197 -24.81 8.36 -1.26
N ALA A 198 -24.27 7.54 -2.17
CA ALA A 198 -22.83 7.49 -2.45
C ALA A 198 -22.30 8.83 -3.02
N LEU A 199 -23.04 9.43 -3.95
CA LEU A 199 -22.70 10.75 -4.50
C LEU A 199 -22.85 11.86 -3.46
N GLY A 200 -23.87 11.77 -2.60
CA GLY A 200 -24.07 12.68 -1.48
C GLY A 200 -22.91 12.64 -0.48
N VAL A 201 -22.40 11.45 -0.15
CA VAL A 201 -21.19 11.31 0.68
C VAL A 201 -19.99 11.93 -0.01
N ALA A 202 -19.78 11.66 -1.31
CA ALA A 202 -18.67 12.28 -2.06
C ALA A 202 -18.77 13.81 -2.09
N ALA A 203 -19.96 14.36 -2.28
CA ALA A 203 -20.21 15.79 -2.25
C ALA A 203 -19.98 16.40 -0.86
N ALA A 204 -20.40 15.72 0.21
CA ALA A 204 -20.16 16.16 1.58
C ALA A 204 -18.67 16.16 1.94
N LEU A 205 -17.92 15.12 1.54
CA LEU A 205 -16.47 15.08 1.69
C LEU A 205 -15.80 16.26 0.97
N PHE A 206 -16.19 16.52 -0.28
CA PHE A 206 -15.65 17.63 -1.07
C PHE A 206 -15.98 19.00 -0.46
N ALA A 207 -17.24 19.21 -0.07
CA ALA A 207 -17.66 20.44 0.60
C ALA A 207 -16.92 20.65 1.93
N GLY A 208 -16.73 19.60 2.72
CA GLY A 208 -15.96 19.65 3.96
C GLY A 208 -14.51 20.08 3.73
N ILE A 209 -13.86 19.57 2.68
CA ILE A 209 -12.50 20.00 2.28
C ILE A 209 -12.49 21.49 1.93
N VAL A 210 -13.43 21.94 1.09
CA VAL A 210 -13.50 23.36 0.67
C VAL A 210 -13.75 24.28 1.86
N CYS A 211 -14.70 23.95 2.74
CA CYS A 211 -14.98 24.71 3.96
C CYS A 211 -13.82 24.71 4.96
N SER A 212 -12.94 23.71 4.93
CA SER A 212 -11.72 23.69 5.74
C SER A 212 -10.67 24.68 5.24
N PHE A 213 -10.64 24.95 3.94
CA PHE A 213 -9.72 25.88 3.29
C PHE A 213 -10.27 27.29 3.04
N SER A 214 -11.58 27.51 3.23
CA SER A 214 -12.19 28.83 3.13
C SER A 214 -11.58 29.77 4.16
N ARG A 215 -11.14 30.95 3.70
CA ARG A 215 -10.68 32.07 4.51
C ARG A 215 -11.73 33.18 4.51
#